data_AF-A0A427YTF6-F1
#
_entry.id   AF-A0A427YTF6-F1
#
_cell.length_a   1.000
_cell.length_b   1.000
_cell.length_c   1.000
_cell.angle_alpha   90.00
_cell.angle_beta   90.00
_cell.angle_gamma   90.00
#
_symmetry.space_group_name_H-M   'P 1'
#
loop_
_entity.id
_entity.type
_entity.pdbx_description
1 polymer ?
#
loop_
_entity_poly.entity_id
_entity_poly.type
_entity_poly.pdbx_seq_one_letter_code
_entity_poly.pdbx_strand_id
1 'polypeptide(L)'
;MTTCPCCHQVKTQLYCSRCLREGIATNHKITRAVSNQCVDASIRAKRLLEGDRSLQRWRRLRAEVAQAEQRVLKLQLELATRQHALRPARSFPPDHPELRPVPLSSISHRLIHARQVLVREAISVFGVQHDGVWSIAGFSLPPPDQFKSYPSASINAALVHTVHLVTLITEYLSVELPYVPVDRTISPNVPHINSSTFRQATLWFSKKGDRYDAFLTAFALLSHSVSYLAYTQGVNGIPPTNPLEMLLAMAESPTLGFRSHAPGTDQLRSLAFSLDVKHVVASVMREAPDESEWDIVKIDEGNNRDKG
;
A
#
# COMPACT_ATOMS: atom_id res chain seq x y z
N MET A 1 -36.19 1.71 -29.28
CA MET A 1 -36.36 2.59 -28.12
C MET A 1 -36.45 1.73 -26.87
N THR A 2 -35.78 2.09 -25.79
CA THR A 2 -35.73 1.32 -24.54
C THR A 2 -36.63 1.97 -23.48
N THR A 3 -37.36 1.19 -22.69
CA THR A 3 -38.11 1.71 -21.55
C THR A 3 -37.21 1.85 -20.33
N CYS A 4 -37.28 2.97 -19.63
CA CYS A 4 -36.55 3.14 -18.37
C CYS A 4 -37.04 2.10 -17.34
N PRO A 5 -36.14 1.33 -16.70
CA PRO A 5 -36.56 0.26 -15.78
C PRO A 5 -37.16 0.78 -14.46
N CYS A 6 -36.99 2.06 -14.13
CA CYS A 6 -37.50 2.65 -12.88
C CYS A 6 -38.91 3.23 -13.03
N CYS A 7 -39.21 3.87 -14.16
CA CYS A 7 -40.47 4.58 -14.37
C CYS A 7 -41.22 4.17 -15.64
N HIS A 8 -40.71 3.17 -16.37
CA HIS A 8 -41.27 2.60 -17.59
C HIS A 8 -41.47 3.58 -18.78
N GLN A 9 -40.97 4.81 -18.70
CA GLN A 9 -41.03 5.76 -19.82
C GLN A 9 -40.12 5.33 -20.98
N VAL A 10 -40.63 5.41 -22.21
CA VAL A 10 -39.90 5.10 -23.46
C VAL A 10 -38.86 6.19 -23.73
N LYS A 11 -37.59 5.81 -23.88
CA LYS A 11 -36.44 6.72 -24.08
C LYS A 11 -35.39 6.11 -25.01
N THR A 12 -34.43 6.93 -25.44
CA THR A 12 -33.26 6.49 -26.20
C THR A 12 -32.13 5.95 -25.31
N GLN A 13 -32.11 6.33 -24.03
CA GLN A 13 -31.12 5.91 -23.04
C GLN A 13 -31.71 4.87 -22.07
N LEU A 14 -30.84 4.08 -21.41
CA LEU A 14 -31.22 3.04 -20.45
C LEU A 14 -31.99 3.62 -19.25
N TYR A 15 -31.60 4.81 -18.76
CA TYR A 15 -32.28 5.51 -17.68
C TYR A 15 -32.80 6.87 -18.10
N CYS A 16 -33.95 7.21 -17.54
CA CYS A 16 -34.53 8.53 -17.54
C CYS A 16 -33.66 9.53 -16.75
N SER A 17 -33.43 10.74 -17.28
CA SER A 17 -32.64 11.78 -16.59
C SER A 17 -33.16 12.15 -15.19
N ARG A 18 -34.47 11.99 -14.94
CA ARG A 18 -35.07 12.14 -13.60
C ARG A 18 -34.68 10.97 -12.68
N CYS A 19 -34.89 9.73 -13.11
CA CYS A 19 -34.57 8.54 -12.31
C CYS A 19 -33.06 8.40 -12.04
N LEU A 20 -32.21 8.77 -13.00
CA LEU A 20 -30.76 8.76 -12.81
C LEU A 20 -30.34 9.78 -11.74
N ARG A 21 -30.85 11.01 -11.80
CA ARG A 21 -30.58 12.04 -10.78
C ARG A 21 -31.06 11.64 -9.40
N GLU A 22 -32.26 11.07 -9.32
CA GLU A 22 -32.83 10.58 -8.07
C GLU A 22 -32.03 9.41 -7.49
N GLY A 23 -31.58 8.49 -8.36
CA GLY A 23 -30.70 7.39 -7.97
C GLY A 23 -29.35 7.87 -7.44
N ILE A 24 -28.70 8.82 -8.13
CA ILE A 24 -27.45 9.44 -7.70
C ILE A 24 -27.63 10.16 -6.35
N ALA A 25 -28.71 10.94 -6.19
CA ALA A 25 -29.01 11.65 -4.95
C ALA A 25 -29.24 10.67 -3.78
N THR A 26 -29.98 9.59 -4.04
CA THR A 26 -30.24 8.53 -3.06
C THR A 26 -28.94 7.83 -2.65
N ASN A 27 -28.08 7.50 -3.61
CA ASN A 27 -26.79 6.89 -3.35
C ASN A 27 -25.89 7.80 -2.50
N HIS A 28 -25.76 9.09 -2.85
CA HIS A 28 -24.99 10.04 -2.04
C HIS A 28 -25.54 10.18 -0.62
N LYS A 29 -26.88 10.19 -0.45
CA LYS A 29 -27.51 10.22 0.87
C LYS A 29 -27.14 9.00 1.70
N ILE A 30 -27.17 7.80 1.09
CA ILE A 30 -26.77 6.56 1.75
C ILE A 30 -25.28 6.57 2.10
N THR A 31 -24.40 6.94 1.15
CA THR A 31 -22.95 7.00 1.38
C THR A 31 -22.61 7.96 2.52
N ARG A 32 -23.22 9.15 2.57
CA ARG A 32 -23.02 10.10 3.68
C ARG A 32 -23.53 9.54 5.01
N ALA A 33 -24.70 8.90 5.02
CA ALA A 33 -25.24 8.29 6.24
C ALA A 33 -24.30 7.21 6.79
N VAL A 34 -23.75 6.34 5.92
CA VAL A 34 -22.77 5.31 6.32
C VAL A 34 -21.47 5.96 6.82
N SER A 35 -20.95 6.95 6.10
CA SER A 35 -19.74 7.68 6.53
C SER A 35 -19.91 8.32 7.91
N ASN A 36 -21.04 8.97 8.16
CA ASN A 36 -21.32 9.58 9.46
C ASN A 36 -21.43 8.51 10.56
N GLN A 37 -22.06 7.37 10.28
CA GLN A 37 -22.11 6.24 11.22
C GLN A 37 -20.72 5.70 11.57
N CYS A 38 -19.81 5.61 10.60
CA CYS A 38 -18.41 5.22 10.84
C CYS A 38 -17.68 6.21 11.77
N VAL A 39 -17.84 7.51 11.52
CA VAL A 39 -17.25 8.57 12.37
C VAL A 39 -17.82 8.50 13.78
N ASP A 40 -19.13 8.38 13.93
CA ASP A 40 -19.80 8.26 15.24
C ASP A 40 -19.39 6.98 15.99
N ALA A 41 -19.18 5.88 15.27
CA ALA A 41 -18.68 4.64 15.85
C ALA A 41 -17.23 4.81 16.34
N SER A 42 -16.38 5.48 15.56
CA SER A 42 -14.99 5.77 15.93
C SER A 42 -14.91 6.67 17.17
N ILE A 43 -15.70 7.74 17.22
CA ILE A 43 -15.77 8.65 18.38
C ILE A 43 -16.27 7.89 19.61
N ARG A 44 -17.30 7.05 19.47
CA ARG A 44 -17.77 6.20 20.58
C ARG A 44 -16.70 5.23 21.07
N ALA A 45 -15.99 4.57 20.16
CA ALA A 45 -14.92 3.64 20.52
C ALA A 45 -13.79 4.35 21.29
N LYS A 46 -13.37 5.55 20.85
CA LYS A 46 -12.38 6.36 21.59
C LYS A 46 -12.85 6.71 23.00
N ARG A 47 -14.08 7.21 23.15
CA ARG A 47 -14.66 7.52 24.47
C ARG A 47 -14.77 6.29 25.39
N LEU A 48 -14.97 5.11 24.82
CA LEU A 48 -14.99 3.86 25.58
C LEU A 48 -13.59 3.46 26.07
N LEU A 49 -12.55 3.69 25.27
CA LEU A 49 -11.15 3.39 25.62
C LEU A 49 -10.55 4.37 26.63
N GLU A 50 -10.93 5.65 26.55
CA GLU A 50 -10.44 6.73 27.43
C GLU A 50 -11.14 6.78 28.79
N GLY A 51 -12.28 6.11 28.93
CA GLY A 51 -13.10 6.19 30.14
C GLY A 51 -12.62 5.31 31.31
N ASP A 52 -13.26 5.52 32.47
CA ASP A 52 -13.05 4.75 33.70
C ASP A 52 -13.01 3.24 33.47
N ARG A 53 -11.89 2.60 33.87
CA ARG A 53 -11.55 1.18 33.59
C ARG A 53 -12.15 0.23 34.62
N SER A 54 -13.24 0.61 35.28
CA SER A 54 -13.89 -0.23 36.28
C SER A 54 -14.33 -1.58 35.69
N LEU A 55 -14.13 -2.64 36.46
CA LEU A 55 -14.39 -4.02 36.03
C LEU A 55 -15.86 -4.26 35.66
N GLN A 56 -16.79 -3.56 36.31
CA GLN A 56 -18.22 -3.60 35.99
C GLN A 56 -18.53 -2.99 34.62
N ARG A 57 -17.90 -1.87 34.26
CA ARG A 57 -18.07 -1.24 32.94
C ARG A 57 -17.55 -2.15 31.83
N TRP A 58 -16.40 -2.80 32.03
CA TRP A 58 -15.87 -3.78 31.09
C TRP A 58 -16.78 -4.98 30.86
N ARG A 59 -17.46 -5.46 31.91
CA ARG A 59 -18.46 -6.54 31.79
C ARG A 59 -19.66 -6.10 30.96
N ARG A 60 -20.19 -4.89 31.20
CA ARG A 60 -21.29 -4.32 30.40
C ARG A 60 -20.89 -4.16 28.94
N LEU A 61 -19.70 -3.61 28.68
CA LEU A 61 -19.20 -3.42 27.32
C LEU A 61 -19.06 -4.75 26.57
N ARG A 62 -18.51 -5.79 27.22
CA ARG A 62 -18.44 -7.13 26.61
C ARG A 62 -19.83 -7.70 26.29
N ALA A 63 -20.81 -7.50 27.17
CA ALA A 63 -22.18 -7.94 26.91
C ALA A 63 -22.80 -7.18 25.72
N GLU A 64 -22.58 -5.88 25.60
CA GLU A 64 -23.04 -5.07 24.47
C GLU A 64 -22.39 -5.50 23.15
N VAL A 65 -21.07 -5.77 23.15
CA VAL A 65 -20.36 -6.28 21.97
C VAL A 65 -20.94 -7.64 21.54
N ALA A 66 -21.13 -8.58 22.48
CA ALA A 66 -21.71 -9.88 22.17
C ALA A 66 -23.13 -9.76 21.58
N GLN A 67 -23.96 -8.84 22.08
CA GLN A 67 -25.28 -8.57 21.50
C GLN A 67 -25.21 -7.95 20.10
N ALA A 68 -24.25 -7.06 19.85
CA ALA A 68 -24.03 -6.48 18.53
C ALA A 68 -23.58 -7.53 17.52
N GLU A 69 -22.66 -8.42 17.90
CA GLU A 69 -22.20 -9.56 17.09
C GLU A 69 -23.36 -10.49 16.71
N GLN A 70 -24.21 -10.86 17.67
CA GLN A 70 -25.41 -11.65 17.41
C GLN A 70 -26.37 -10.97 16.41
N ARG A 71 -26.53 -9.64 16.52
CA ARG A 71 -27.37 -8.86 15.60
C ARG A 71 -26.78 -8.86 14.18
N VAL A 72 -25.47 -8.71 14.04
CA VAL A 72 -24.78 -8.77 12.75
C VAL A 72 -24.97 -10.14 12.10
N LEU A 73 -24.78 -11.23 12.84
CA LEU A 73 -25.01 -12.59 12.35
C LEU A 73 -26.46 -12.79 11.86
N LYS A 74 -27.44 -12.31 12.63
CA LYS A 74 -28.85 -12.37 12.23
C LYS A 74 -29.11 -11.62 10.92
N LEU A 75 -28.59 -10.40 10.78
CA LEU A 75 -28.74 -9.59 9.56
C LEU A 75 -28.06 -10.23 8.35
N GLN A 76 -26.89 -10.84 8.53
CA GLN A 76 -26.21 -11.58 7.48
C GLN A 76 -27.05 -12.76 6.98
N LEU A 77 -27.69 -13.50 7.89
CA LEU A 77 -28.57 -14.62 7.55
C LEU A 77 -29.85 -14.16 6.83
N GLU A 78 -30.44 -13.05 7.26
CA GLU A 78 -31.58 -12.43 6.57
C GLU A 78 -31.21 -11.95 5.15
N LEU A 79 -30.03 -11.34 5.00
CA LEU A 79 -29.50 -10.92 3.69
C LEU A 79 -29.26 -12.12 2.77
N ALA A 80 -28.65 -13.19 3.27
CA ALA A 80 -28.43 -14.41 2.50
C ALA A 80 -29.76 -15.03 2.03
N THR A 81 -30.75 -15.08 2.93
CA THR A 81 -32.12 -15.54 2.61
C THR A 81 -32.75 -14.69 1.51
N ARG A 82 -32.68 -13.35 1.62
CA ARG A 82 -33.21 -12.43 0.59
C ARG A 82 -32.49 -12.56 -0.74
N GLN A 83 -31.17 -12.71 -0.74
CA GLN A 83 -30.39 -12.93 -1.96
C GLN A 83 -30.81 -14.23 -2.66
N HIS A 84 -31.05 -15.29 -1.90
CA HIS A 84 -31.55 -16.55 -2.44
C HIS A 84 -32.95 -16.39 -3.04
N ALA A 85 -33.86 -15.68 -2.37
CA ALA A 85 -35.22 -15.42 -2.85
C ALA A 85 -35.25 -14.56 -4.14
N LEU A 86 -34.28 -13.65 -4.32
CA LEU A 86 -34.17 -12.80 -5.52
C LEU A 86 -33.48 -13.51 -6.70
N ARG A 87 -32.83 -14.66 -6.48
CA ARG A 87 -32.14 -15.43 -7.52
C ARG A 87 -33.07 -15.85 -8.69
N PRO A 88 -34.29 -16.38 -8.47
CA PRO A 88 -35.21 -16.71 -9.57
C PRO A 88 -35.79 -15.48 -10.30
N ALA A 89 -35.86 -14.31 -9.66
CA ALA A 89 -36.26 -13.07 -10.34
C ALA A 89 -35.16 -12.49 -11.24
N ARG A 90 -33.92 -12.96 -11.10
CA ARG A 90 -32.77 -12.58 -11.94
C ARG A 90 -32.63 -13.41 -13.21
N SER A 91 -33.28 -14.57 -13.31
CA SER A 91 -33.39 -15.30 -14.58
C SER A 91 -34.40 -14.59 -15.48
N PHE A 92 -33.96 -13.55 -16.17
CA PHE A 92 -34.66 -13.03 -17.34
C PHE A 92 -34.74 -14.13 -18.42
N PRO A 93 -35.82 -14.18 -19.22
CA PRO A 93 -35.92 -15.10 -20.36
C PRO A 93 -34.76 -14.86 -21.34
N PRO A 94 -34.19 -15.91 -21.93
CA PRO A 94 -32.93 -15.85 -22.66
C PRO A 94 -33.12 -15.44 -24.14
N ASP A 95 -33.62 -14.24 -24.45
CA ASP A 95 -33.85 -13.86 -25.87
C ASP A 95 -32.96 -12.73 -26.43
N HIS A 96 -32.02 -12.18 -25.65
CA HIS A 96 -31.05 -11.21 -26.19
C HIS A 96 -29.60 -11.53 -25.79
N PRO A 97 -28.82 -12.18 -26.68
CA PRO A 97 -27.43 -12.58 -26.41
C PRO A 97 -26.44 -11.40 -26.24
N GLU A 98 -26.79 -10.18 -26.67
CA GLU A 98 -25.86 -9.03 -26.67
C GLU A 98 -25.86 -8.17 -25.39
N LEU A 99 -26.80 -8.36 -24.46
CA LEU A 99 -26.92 -7.52 -23.26
C LEU A 99 -26.76 -8.30 -21.96
N ARG A 100 -25.98 -9.39 -21.95
CA ARG A 100 -25.60 -10.04 -20.69
C ARG A 100 -24.68 -9.09 -19.91
N PRO A 101 -25.08 -8.55 -18.75
CA PRO A 101 -24.17 -7.80 -17.90
C PRO A 101 -23.03 -8.75 -17.51
N VAL A 102 -21.82 -8.37 -17.90
CA VAL A 102 -20.60 -9.09 -17.52
C VAL A 102 -20.59 -9.18 -15.99
N PRO A 103 -20.55 -10.39 -15.40
CA PRO A 103 -20.60 -10.53 -13.95
C PRO A 103 -19.44 -9.75 -13.35
N LEU A 104 -19.72 -8.89 -12.36
CA LEU A 104 -18.75 -8.02 -11.70
C LEU A 104 -17.47 -8.77 -11.27
N SER A 105 -17.60 -10.03 -10.87
CA SER A 105 -16.49 -10.93 -10.54
C SER A 105 -15.48 -11.13 -11.69
N SER A 106 -15.97 -11.18 -12.93
CA SER A 106 -15.10 -11.34 -14.11
C SER A 106 -14.37 -10.06 -14.48
N ILE A 107 -14.97 -8.88 -14.25
CA ILE A 107 -14.28 -7.59 -14.42
C ILE A 107 -13.20 -7.45 -13.34
N SER A 108 -13.52 -7.74 -12.08
CA SER A 108 -12.56 -7.75 -10.98
C SER A 108 -11.39 -8.70 -11.27
N HIS A 109 -11.67 -9.90 -11.78
CA HIS A 109 -10.62 -10.85 -12.15
C HIS A 109 -9.70 -10.31 -13.26
N ARG A 110 -10.26 -9.71 -14.33
CA ARG A 110 -9.46 -9.10 -15.40
C ARG A 110 -8.61 -7.94 -14.90
N LEU A 111 -9.15 -7.11 -14.01
CA LEU A 111 -8.41 -5.99 -13.40
C LEU A 111 -7.26 -6.49 -12.51
N ILE A 112 -7.51 -7.50 -11.68
CA ILE A 112 -6.46 -8.12 -10.86
C ILE A 112 -5.36 -8.69 -11.75
N HIS A 113 -5.73 -9.47 -12.78
CA HIS A 113 -4.78 -10.03 -13.72
C HIS A 113 -3.98 -8.95 -14.47
N ALA A 114 -4.64 -7.89 -14.95
CA ALA A 114 -3.97 -6.77 -15.61
C ALA A 114 -2.93 -6.11 -14.70
N ARG A 115 -3.26 -5.89 -13.42
CA ARG A 115 -2.32 -5.36 -12.43
C ARG A 115 -1.14 -6.30 -12.15
N GLN A 116 -1.40 -7.61 -12.08
CA GLN A 116 -0.35 -8.60 -11.93
C GLN A 116 0.66 -8.54 -13.08
N VAL A 117 0.16 -8.47 -14.31
CA VAL A 117 1.01 -8.29 -15.49
C VAL A 117 1.78 -6.98 -15.41
N LEU A 118 1.11 -5.85 -15.14
CA LEU A 118 1.76 -4.54 -15.06
C LEU A 118 2.88 -4.48 -14.01
N VAL A 119 2.67 -5.06 -12.82
CA VAL A 119 3.71 -5.09 -11.78
C VAL A 119 4.89 -5.97 -12.19
N ARG A 120 4.64 -7.15 -12.78
CA ARG A 120 5.71 -8.02 -13.28
C ARG A 120 6.52 -7.37 -14.40
N GLU A 121 5.84 -6.76 -15.36
CA GLU A 121 6.49 -6.04 -16.45
C GLU A 121 7.28 -4.84 -15.93
N ALA A 122 6.77 -4.09 -14.95
CA ALA A 122 7.51 -3.00 -14.33
C ALA A 122 8.82 -3.49 -13.67
N ILE A 123 8.76 -4.57 -12.90
CA ILE A 123 9.93 -5.19 -12.26
C ILE A 123 10.96 -5.64 -13.30
N SER A 124 10.49 -6.27 -14.38
CA SER A 124 11.32 -6.72 -15.51
C SER A 124 11.99 -5.54 -16.23
N VAL A 125 11.24 -4.49 -16.55
CA VAL A 125 11.73 -3.28 -17.25
C VAL A 125 12.74 -2.51 -16.41
N PHE A 126 12.53 -2.41 -15.10
CA PHE A 126 13.50 -1.82 -14.18
C PHE A 126 14.71 -2.72 -13.92
N GLY A 127 14.71 -3.96 -14.42
CA GLY A 127 15.83 -4.89 -14.29
C GLY A 127 16.16 -5.24 -12.84
N VAL A 128 15.14 -5.48 -12.01
CA VAL A 128 15.35 -5.94 -10.63
C VAL A 128 15.77 -7.40 -10.66
N GLN A 129 16.93 -7.71 -10.10
CA GLN A 129 17.47 -9.08 -10.10
C GLN A 129 18.36 -9.34 -8.88
N HIS A 130 18.60 -10.63 -8.62
CA HIS A 130 19.43 -11.10 -7.52
C HIS A 130 20.51 -12.07 -8.02
N ASP A 131 21.64 -11.50 -8.45
CA ASP A 131 22.83 -12.25 -8.88
C ASP A 131 23.88 -12.25 -7.75
N GLY A 132 23.47 -12.70 -6.57
CA GLY A 132 24.26 -12.65 -5.33
C GLY A 132 24.25 -11.30 -4.61
N VAL A 133 24.07 -10.20 -5.35
CA VAL A 133 23.77 -8.87 -4.80
C VAL A 133 22.54 -8.34 -5.50
N TRP A 134 21.62 -7.75 -4.73
CA TRP A 134 20.43 -7.13 -5.28
C TRP A 134 20.81 -5.96 -6.18
N SER A 135 20.21 -5.89 -7.36
CA SER A 135 20.46 -4.80 -8.31
C SER A 135 19.18 -4.37 -9.00
N ILE A 136 19.18 -3.13 -9.47
CA ILE A 136 18.10 -2.51 -10.25
C ILE A 136 18.74 -1.63 -11.32
N ALA A 137 18.29 -1.78 -12.57
CA ALA A 137 18.84 -1.12 -13.76
C ALA A 137 20.37 -1.29 -13.89
N GLY A 138 20.92 -2.42 -13.43
CA GLY A 138 22.36 -2.70 -13.41
C GLY A 138 23.14 -2.05 -12.26
N PHE A 139 22.49 -1.31 -11.36
CA PHE A 139 23.11 -0.74 -10.17
C PHE A 139 22.86 -1.60 -8.95
N SER A 140 23.93 -1.95 -8.23
CA SER A 140 23.83 -2.73 -7.00
C SER A 140 23.23 -1.89 -5.86
N LEU A 141 22.23 -2.46 -5.18
CA LEU A 141 21.71 -1.99 -3.90
C LEU A 141 22.02 -3.05 -2.84
N PRO A 142 23.22 -3.02 -2.24
CA PRO A 142 23.61 -3.99 -1.24
C PRO A 142 22.80 -3.78 0.06
N PRO A 143 22.85 -4.75 0.99
CA PRO A 143 22.28 -4.55 2.32
C PRO A 143 22.97 -3.41 3.10
N PRO A 144 22.32 -2.86 4.16
CA PRO A 144 22.79 -1.66 4.85
C PRO A 144 24.20 -1.77 5.45
N ASP A 145 24.60 -2.97 5.86
CA ASP A 145 25.92 -3.29 6.38
C ASP A 145 27.04 -3.02 5.35
N GLN A 146 26.72 -3.09 4.07
CA GLN A 146 27.68 -3.05 2.97
C GLN A 146 27.67 -1.75 2.17
N PHE A 147 26.83 -0.76 2.49
CA PHE A 147 26.75 0.48 1.70
C PHE A 147 28.09 1.20 1.53
N LYS A 148 28.95 1.20 2.55
CA LYS A 148 30.27 1.85 2.50
C LYS A 148 31.24 1.19 1.50
N SER A 149 31.06 -0.10 1.20
CA SER A 149 31.90 -0.85 0.25
C SER A 149 31.61 -0.50 -1.21
N TYR A 150 30.46 0.11 -1.51
CA TYR A 150 30.05 0.45 -2.88
C TYR A 150 30.24 1.94 -3.19
N PRO A 151 30.42 2.33 -4.47
CA PRO A 151 30.45 3.73 -4.86
C PRO A 151 29.12 4.43 -4.54
N SER A 152 29.16 5.60 -3.92
CA SER A 152 27.94 6.32 -3.55
C SER A 152 27.05 6.64 -4.76
N ALA A 153 27.65 6.93 -5.91
CA ALA A 153 26.92 7.15 -7.16
C ALA A 153 26.09 5.92 -7.56
N SER A 154 26.62 4.71 -7.39
CA SER A 154 25.90 3.46 -7.69
C SER A 154 24.71 3.26 -6.76
N ILE A 155 24.90 3.45 -5.46
CA ILE A 155 23.82 3.32 -4.47
C ILE A 155 22.72 4.34 -4.72
N ASN A 156 23.10 5.61 -4.95
CA ASN A 156 22.13 6.67 -5.20
C ASN A 156 21.34 6.44 -6.50
N ALA A 157 22.00 5.96 -7.56
CA ALA A 157 21.31 5.57 -8.78
C ALA A 157 20.30 4.44 -8.52
N ALA A 158 20.71 3.39 -7.81
CA ALA A 158 19.83 2.29 -7.44
C ALA A 158 18.61 2.76 -6.62
N LEU A 159 18.81 3.67 -5.67
CA LEU A 159 17.74 4.23 -4.84
C LEU A 159 16.75 5.08 -5.64
N VAL A 160 17.24 5.91 -6.57
CA VAL A 160 16.38 6.69 -7.48
C VAL A 160 15.51 5.75 -8.32
N HIS A 161 16.10 4.71 -8.91
CA HIS A 161 15.34 3.69 -9.66
C HIS A 161 14.33 2.96 -8.76
N THR A 162 14.71 2.65 -7.52
CA THR A 162 13.82 2.00 -6.55
C THR A 162 12.61 2.89 -6.23
N VAL A 163 12.84 4.19 -5.99
CA VAL A 163 11.78 5.16 -5.73
C VAL A 163 10.83 5.27 -6.93
N HIS A 164 11.36 5.40 -8.15
CA HIS A 164 10.53 5.46 -9.35
C HIS A 164 9.68 4.19 -9.55
N LEU A 165 10.27 3.01 -9.33
CA LEU A 165 9.58 1.73 -9.42
C LEU A 165 8.46 1.62 -8.37
N VAL A 166 8.74 2.00 -7.12
CA VAL A 166 7.74 2.02 -6.05
C VAL A 166 6.58 2.95 -6.39
N THR A 167 6.87 4.16 -6.86
CA THR A 167 5.84 5.12 -7.30
C THR A 167 4.96 4.51 -8.39
N LEU A 168 5.56 3.95 -9.44
CA LEU A 168 4.83 3.31 -10.54
C LEU A 168 3.93 2.16 -10.07
N ILE A 169 4.45 1.28 -9.21
CA ILE A 169 3.70 0.14 -8.67
C ILE A 169 2.54 0.63 -7.79
N THR A 170 2.75 1.67 -6.97
CA THR A 170 1.68 2.23 -6.13
C THR A 170 0.56 2.85 -6.96
N GLU A 171 0.87 3.46 -8.09
CA GLU A 171 -0.13 3.96 -9.04
C GLU A 171 -0.92 2.81 -9.69
N TYR A 172 -0.23 1.77 -10.18
CA TYR A 172 -0.85 0.59 -10.77
C TYR A 172 -1.79 -0.12 -9.79
N LEU A 173 -1.37 -0.26 -8.53
CA LEU A 173 -2.15 -0.93 -7.49
C LEU A 173 -3.15 -0.01 -6.79
N SER A 174 -3.05 1.31 -7.01
CA SER A 174 -3.86 2.33 -6.35
C SER A 174 -3.76 2.25 -4.82
N VAL A 175 -2.52 2.15 -4.31
CA VAL A 175 -2.21 2.05 -2.87
C VAL A 175 -1.52 3.32 -2.39
N GLU A 176 -2.05 3.93 -1.34
CA GLU A 176 -1.40 5.05 -0.66
C GLU A 176 -0.33 4.54 0.31
N LEU A 177 0.89 5.06 0.20
CA LEU A 177 2.00 4.71 1.09
C LEU A 177 1.97 5.51 2.39
N PRO A 178 2.44 4.93 3.51
CA PRO A 178 2.58 5.65 4.78
C PRO A 178 3.62 6.77 4.70
N TYR A 179 4.67 6.57 3.90
CA TYR A 179 5.69 7.57 3.61
C TYR A 179 5.88 7.70 2.11
N VAL A 180 5.63 8.89 1.59
CA VAL A 180 5.67 9.16 0.15
C VAL A 180 7.06 9.65 -0.23
N PRO A 181 7.73 9.01 -1.21
CA PRO A 181 8.90 9.58 -1.85
C PRO A 181 8.49 10.86 -2.62
N VAL A 182 9.13 11.98 -2.31
CA VAL A 182 8.86 13.27 -2.97
C VAL A 182 10.13 13.70 -3.70
N ASP A 183 10.01 13.90 -5.01
CA ASP A 183 11.01 14.61 -5.79
C ASP A 183 10.91 16.11 -5.50
N ARG A 184 11.98 16.68 -4.95
CA ARG A 184 12.06 18.13 -4.79
C ARG A 184 12.71 18.76 -6.01
N THR A 185 12.06 19.79 -6.53
CA THR A 185 12.57 20.62 -7.62
C THR A 185 13.83 21.42 -7.28
N ILE A 186 14.17 21.54 -5.98
CA ILE A 186 15.27 22.41 -5.50
C ILE A 186 16.64 21.73 -5.69
N SER A 187 16.69 20.41 -5.76
CA SER A 187 17.88 19.64 -6.14
C SER A 187 17.43 18.49 -7.03
N PRO A 188 17.59 18.58 -8.36
CA PRO A 188 17.16 17.52 -9.26
C PRO A 188 17.83 16.22 -8.84
N ASN A 189 17.02 15.17 -8.67
CA ASN A 189 17.44 13.78 -8.39
C ASN A 189 17.81 13.43 -6.95
N VAL A 190 17.40 14.22 -5.95
CA VAL A 190 17.52 13.81 -4.53
C VAL A 190 16.14 13.37 -4.00
N PRO A 191 15.89 12.06 -3.86
CA PRO A 191 14.63 11.60 -3.30
C PRO A 191 14.55 11.94 -1.81
N HIS A 192 13.42 12.50 -1.40
CA HIS A 192 13.11 12.76 0.00
C HIS A 192 11.93 11.90 0.44
N ILE A 193 11.89 11.55 1.72
CA ILE A 193 10.74 10.85 2.28
C ILE A 193 10.01 11.79 3.22
N ASN A 194 8.74 12.06 2.92
CA ASN A 194 7.92 12.92 3.77
C ASN A 194 7.36 12.10 4.93
N SER A 195 7.61 12.58 6.15
CA SER A 195 7.05 11.99 7.37
C SER A 195 6.68 13.12 8.33
N SER A 196 5.53 13.00 8.98
CA SER A 196 5.13 13.92 10.05
C SER A 196 5.94 13.71 11.33
N THR A 197 6.47 12.49 11.51
CA THR A 197 7.16 12.07 12.75
C THR A 197 8.67 12.17 12.63
N PHE A 198 9.21 11.89 11.44
CA PHE A 198 10.62 12.01 11.14
C PHE A 198 10.82 13.27 10.30
N ARG A 199 11.58 14.25 10.81
CA ARG A 199 12.00 15.42 10.01
C ARG A 199 12.54 14.93 8.67
N GLN A 200 12.26 15.68 7.60
CA GLN A 200 12.58 15.33 6.20
C GLN A 200 13.88 14.52 6.07
N ALA A 201 13.72 13.22 5.85
CA ALA A 201 14.84 12.30 5.73
C ALA A 201 15.30 12.31 4.27
N THR A 202 16.60 12.51 4.06
CA THR A 202 17.18 12.59 2.71
C THR A 202 17.66 11.20 2.32
N LEU A 203 17.10 10.64 1.25
CA LEU A 203 17.49 9.33 0.74
C LEU A 203 18.69 9.48 -0.21
N TRP A 204 19.79 10.02 0.33
CA TRP A 204 21.03 10.24 -0.41
C TRP A 204 22.21 9.76 0.39
N PHE A 205 22.89 8.75 -0.13
CA PHE A 205 24.08 8.18 0.49
C PHE A 205 25.32 9.02 0.15
N SER A 206 26.09 9.33 1.19
CA SER A 206 27.41 9.97 1.10
C SER A 206 28.38 9.22 2.01
N LYS A 207 29.56 8.85 1.49
CA LYS A 207 30.63 8.28 2.32
C LYS A 207 31.21 9.27 3.33
N LYS A 208 31.08 10.58 3.06
CA LYS A 208 31.64 11.64 3.89
C LYS A 208 30.53 12.32 4.67
N GLY A 209 30.63 12.28 6.00
CA GLY A 209 29.97 13.18 6.94
C GLY A 209 28.86 12.57 7.79
N ASP A 210 28.48 13.34 8.80
CA ASP A 210 27.55 13.06 9.91
C ASP A 210 26.08 12.82 9.47
N ARG A 211 25.84 12.58 8.17
CA ARG A 211 24.50 12.40 7.60
C ARG A 211 24.16 10.94 7.30
N TYR A 212 25.03 10.00 7.67
CA TYR A 212 24.79 8.57 7.45
C TYR A 212 23.54 8.07 8.19
N ASP A 213 23.35 8.45 9.46
CA ASP A 213 22.15 8.13 10.24
C ASP A 213 20.87 8.68 9.62
N ALA A 214 20.92 9.90 9.09
CA ALA A 214 19.77 10.51 8.41
C ALA A 214 19.42 9.74 7.12
N PHE A 215 20.44 9.27 6.39
CA PHE A 215 20.27 8.42 5.23
C PHE A 215 19.69 7.04 5.60
N LEU A 216 20.24 6.36 6.61
CA LEU A 216 19.74 5.06 7.07
C LEU A 216 18.30 5.16 7.59
N THR A 217 17.96 6.27 8.25
CA THR A 217 16.58 6.55 8.66
C THR A 217 15.67 6.68 7.44
N ALA A 218 16.09 7.43 6.41
CA ALA A 218 15.34 7.54 5.16
C ALA A 218 15.18 6.16 4.50
N PHE A 219 16.26 5.39 4.40
CA PHE A 219 16.25 4.05 3.82
C PHE A 219 15.27 3.13 4.57
N ALA A 220 15.29 3.13 5.90
CA ALA A 220 14.35 2.36 6.71
C ALA A 220 12.87 2.78 6.49
N LEU A 221 12.58 4.07 6.31
CA LEU A 221 11.23 4.55 6.00
C LEU A 221 10.76 4.10 4.59
N LEU A 222 11.68 4.05 3.62
CA LEU A 222 11.39 3.49 2.30
C LEU A 222 11.08 2.00 2.42
N SER A 223 11.95 1.23 3.08
CA SER A 223 11.76 -0.21 3.24
C SER A 223 10.49 -0.54 4.03
N HIS A 224 10.13 0.25 5.04
CA HIS A 224 8.85 0.14 5.74
C HIS A 224 7.66 0.38 4.80
N SER A 225 7.74 1.39 3.92
CA SER A 225 6.68 1.67 2.94
C SER A 225 6.52 0.54 1.92
N VAL A 226 7.63 -0.06 1.47
CA VAL A 226 7.61 -1.23 0.58
C VAL A 226 7.06 -2.46 1.31
N SER A 227 7.38 -2.63 2.59
CA SER A 227 6.80 -3.69 3.43
C SER A 227 5.29 -3.53 3.58
N TYR A 228 4.83 -2.30 3.79
CA TYR A 228 3.40 -1.98 3.83
C TYR A 228 2.74 -2.30 2.49
N LEU A 229 3.37 -1.91 1.37
CA LEU A 229 2.89 -2.22 0.03
C LEU A 229 2.74 -3.75 -0.16
N ALA A 230 3.77 -4.54 0.15
CA ALA A 230 3.72 -6.00 0.10
C ALA A 230 2.59 -6.57 0.98
N TYR A 231 2.45 -6.08 2.22
CA TYR A 231 1.37 -6.46 3.13
C TYR A 231 -0.03 -6.19 2.55
N THR A 232 -0.22 -5.01 1.93
CA THR A 232 -1.50 -4.69 1.26
C THR A 232 -1.80 -5.59 0.07
N GLN A 233 -0.79 -6.26 -0.50
CA GLN A 233 -0.94 -7.28 -1.54
C GLN A 233 -1.05 -8.70 -0.97
N GLY A 234 -1.01 -8.88 0.36
CA GLY A 234 -1.09 -10.20 1.00
C GLY A 234 0.22 -10.97 0.99
N VAL A 235 1.34 -10.29 0.75
CA VAL A 235 2.69 -10.84 0.80
C VAL A 235 3.23 -10.57 2.19
N ASN A 236 3.55 -11.62 2.93
CA ASN A 236 3.98 -11.55 4.33
C ASN A 236 5.28 -12.33 4.52
N GLY A 237 6.01 -12.04 5.61
CA GLY A 237 7.17 -12.82 6.04
C GLY A 237 8.50 -12.44 5.41
N ILE A 238 8.54 -11.36 4.62
CA ILE A 238 9.79 -10.85 4.04
C ILE A 238 10.39 -9.82 5.01
N PRO A 239 11.69 -9.90 5.32
CA PRO A 239 12.37 -8.91 6.15
C PRO A 239 12.25 -7.50 5.55
N PRO A 240 11.96 -6.47 6.37
CA PRO A 240 11.78 -5.10 5.90
C PRO A 240 13.12 -4.38 5.65
N THR A 241 14.20 -5.12 5.38
CA THR A 241 15.56 -4.58 5.27
C THR A 241 15.97 -4.39 3.81
N ASN A 242 15.39 -5.14 2.87
CA ASN A 242 15.70 -5.03 1.45
C ASN A 242 14.46 -4.72 0.59
N PRO A 243 14.32 -3.48 0.08
CA PRO A 243 13.16 -3.11 -0.72
C PRO A 243 13.08 -3.85 -2.05
N LEU A 244 14.20 -4.21 -2.68
CA LEU A 244 14.19 -4.91 -3.97
C LEU A 244 13.71 -6.36 -3.82
N GLU A 245 14.10 -7.03 -2.74
CA GLU A 245 13.61 -8.37 -2.41
C GLU A 245 12.09 -8.39 -2.24
N MET A 246 11.56 -7.45 -1.47
CA MET A 246 10.12 -7.32 -1.25
C MET A 246 9.36 -7.04 -2.55
N LEU A 247 9.91 -6.19 -3.42
CA LEU A 247 9.30 -5.86 -4.70
C LEU A 247 9.27 -7.07 -5.66
N LEU A 248 10.36 -7.83 -5.72
CA LEU A 248 10.43 -9.03 -6.55
C LEU A 248 9.46 -10.11 -6.04
N ALA A 249 9.51 -10.44 -4.76
CA ALA A 249 8.61 -11.43 -4.16
C ALA A 249 7.13 -11.02 -4.29
N MET A 250 6.84 -9.72 -4.25
CA MET A 250 5.50 -9.21 -4.50
C MET A 250 5.04 -9.46 -5.93
N ALA A 251 5.89 -9.26 -6.93
CA ALA A 251 5.57 -9.52 -8.32
C ALA A 251 5.39 -11.01 -8.64
N GLU A 252 6.10 -11.87 -7.92
CA GLU A 252 5.97 -13.33 -8.02
C GLU A 252 4.71 -13.85 -7.31
N SER A 253 4.16 -13.09 -6.36
CA SER A 253 3.00 -13.52 -5.58
C SER A 253 1.76 -13.77 -6.45
N PRO A 254 1.13 -14.95 -6.34
CA PRO A 254 -0.13 -15.24 -7.03
C PRO A 254 -1.30 -14.45 -6.42
N THR A 255 -1.16 -13.90 -5.22
CA THR A 255 -2.21 -13.17 -4.50
C THR A 255 -2.14 -11.66 -4.69
N LEU A 256 -1.23 -11.15 -5.53
CA LEU A 256 -1.13 -9.73 -5.84
C LEU A 256 -2.45 -9.19 -6.41
N GLY A 257 -2.90 -8.04 -5.89
CA GLY A 257 -4.13 -7.37 -6.32
C GLY A 257 -5.42 -7.87 -5.65
N PHE A 258 -5.43 -9.05 -5.02
CA PHE A 258 -6.65 -9.60 -4.42
C PHE A 258 -7.14 -8.80 -3.20
N ARG A 259 -6.21 -8.43 -2.31
CA ARG A 259 -6.56 -7.68 -1.08
C ARG A 259 -6.84 -6.21 -1.37
N SER A 260 -6.15 -5.63 -2.36
CA SER A 260 -6.27 -4.20 -2.68
C SER A 260 -7.61 -3.79 -3.28
N HIS A 261 -8.44 -4.75 -3.71
CA HIS A 261 -9.77 -4.49 -4.29
C HIS A 261 -10.88 -5.30 -3.64
N ALA A 262 -10.60 -5.93 -2.50
CA ALA A 262 -11.64 -6.57 -1.71
C ALA A 262 -12.61 -5.50 -1.17
N PRO A 263 -13.93 -5.60 -1.43
CA PRO A 263 -14.91 -4.62 -0.97
C PRO A 263 -14.82 -4.39 0.54
N GLY A 264 -14.77 -3.13 0.97
CA GLY A 264 -14.76 -2.75 2.39
C GLY A 264 -13.39 -2.75 3.07
N THR A 265 -12.30 -2.95 2.34
CA THR A 265 -10.94 -2.98 2.94
C THR A 265 -10.24 -1.63 3.01
N ASP A 266 -10.69 -0.58 2.31
CA ASP A 266 -9.97 0.71 2.26
C ASP A 266 -9.78 1.36 3.64
N GLN A 267 -10.71 1.15 4.60
CA GLN A 267 -10.62 1.75 5.93
C GLN A 267 -9.87 0.90 6.98
N LEU A 268 -9.61 -0.39 6.70
CA LEU A 268 -9.06 -1.33 7.69
C LEU A 268 -7.57 -1.64 7.48
N ARG A 269 -6.96 -1.18 6.38
CA ARG A 269 -5.58 -1.55 5.99
C ARG A 269 -4.50 -1.05 6.96
N SER A 270 -4.65 0.17 7.48
CA SER A 270 -3.64 0.75 8.38
C SER A 270 -3.64 0.12 9.78
N LEU A 271 -4.77 -0.44 10.23
CA LEU A 271 -4.90 -0.98 11.59
C LEU A 271 -4.29 -2.38 11.74
N ALA A 272 -4.16 -3.13 10.64
CA ALA A 272 -3.70 -4.51 10.68
C ALA A 272 -2.22 -4.68 10.28
N PHE A 273 -1.58 -3.60 9.80
CA PHE A 273 -0.14 -3.58 9.57
C PHE A 273 0.59 -3.24 10.88
N SER A 274 1.08 -4.27 11.56
CA SER A 274 1.69 -4.14 12.90
C SER A 274 3.20 -3.88 12.88
N LEU A 275 3.79 -3.64 11.70
CA LEU A 275 5.23 -3.41 11.62
C LEU A 275 5.56 -2.02 12.17
N ASP A 276 6.15 -1.98 13.36
CA ASP A 276 6.60 -0.74 13.99
C ASP A 276 7.78 -0.17 13.22
N VAL A 277 7.62 1.07 12.75
CA VAL A 277 8.65 1.84 12.04
C VAL A 277 9.92 1.95 12.88
N LYS A 278 9.80 2.10 14.20
CA LYS A 278 10.96 2.18 15.11
C LYS A 278 11.76 0.90 15.10
N HIS A 279 11.09 -0.25 14.95
CA HIS A 279 11.76 -1.55 14.86
C HIS A 279 12.50 -1.70 13.54
N VAL A 280 11.89 -1.27 12.42
CA VAL A 280 12.56 -1.27 11.11
C VAL A 280 13.80 -0.37 11.11
N VAL A 281 13.66 0.86 11.62
CA VAL A 281 14.79 1.78 11.78
C VAL A 281 15.88 1.16 12.65
N ALA A 282 15.54 0.59 13.80
CA ALA A 282 16.50 -0.06 14.68
C ALA A 282 17.17 -1.30 14.03
N SER A 283 16.47 -2.04 13.17
CA SER A 283 17.03 -3.18 12.43
C SER A 283 18.05 -2.72 11.39
N VAL A 284 17.68 -1.74 10.57
CA VAL A 284 18.56 -1.15 9.54
C VAL A 284 19.80 -0.51 10.18
N MET A 285 19.63 0.19 11.30
CA MET A 285 20.73 0.81 12.03
C MET A 285 21.66 -0.21 12.69
N ARG A 286 21.12 -1.35 13.15
CA ARG A 286 21.92 -2.42 13.78
C ARG A 286 22.75 -3.19 12.75
N GLU A 287 22.22 -3.34 11.54
CA GLU A 287 22.95 -3.97 10.43
C GLU A 287 24.06 -3.04 9.93
N ALA A 288 23.88 -1.73 10.01
CA ALA A 288 24.95 -0.80 9.69
C ALA A 288 26.13 -0.95 10.68
N PRO A 289 27.38 -1.07 10.20
CA PRO A 289 28.52 -1.31 11.07
C PRO A 289 28.91 -0.01 11.81
N ASP A 290 29.43 -0.19 13.04
CA ASP A 290 29.79 0.92 13.94
C ASP A 290 30.77 1.90 13.27
N GLU A 291 30.52 3.20 13.39
CA GLU A 291 31.34 4.24 12.73
C GLU A 291 32.83 4.15 13.11
N SER A 292 33.13 3.68 14.32
CA SER A 292 34.49 3.56 14.88
C SER A 292 35.36 2.49 14.20
N GLU A 293 34.76 1.52 13.50
CA GLU A 293 35.51 0.42 12.86
C GLU A 293 36.12 0.83 11.50
N TRP A 294 35.70 1.95 10.91
CA TRP A 294 35.98 2.25 9.50
C TRP A 294 36.87 3.48 9.24
N ASP A 295 37.32 4.17 10.28
CA ASP A 295 38.23 5.34 10.17
C ASP A 295 39.70 4.97 9.81
N ILE A 296 39.98 3.69 9.50
CA ILE A 296 41.35 3.17 9.36
C ILE A 296 41.57 2.52 7.98
N VAL A 297 41.36 3.29 6.92
CA VAL A 297 42.27 3.21 5.77
C VAL A 297 42.54 4.64 5.34
N LYS A 298 43.45 5.31 6.07
CA LYS A 298 44.18 6.42 5.47
C LYS A 298 44.84 5.82 4.24
N ILE A 299 44.28 6.10 3.07
CA ILE A 299 44.97 5.92 1.81
C ILE A 299 46.22 6.78 1.99
N ASP A 300 47.36 6.15 2.20
CA ASP A 300 48.65 6.81 2.09
C ASP A 300 48.66 7.44 0.71
N GLU A 301 48.36 8.74 0.67
CA GLU A 301 48.61 9.59 -0.48
C GLU A 301 50.13 9.59 -0.63
N GLY A 302 50.61 8.56 -1.33
CA GLY A 302 51.98 8.38 -1.74
C GLY A 302 52.40 9.62 -2.50
N ASN A 303 53.03 10.52 -1.76
CA ASN A 303 54.23 11.26 -2.10
C ASN A 303 54.66 11.07 -3.56
N ASN A 304 54.07 11.84 -4.46
CA ASN A 304 54.57 12.01 -5.82
C ASN A 304 54.79 13.51 -6.08
N ARG A 305 55.65 14.10 -5.25
CA ARG A 305 56.35 15.35 -5.56
C ARG A 305 57.82 15.02 -5.77
N ASP A 306 58.11 14.42 -6.91
CA ASP A 306 59.43 14.50 -7.51
C ASP A 306 59.28 14.60 -9.04
N LYS A 307 59.73 15.75 -9.56
CA LYS A 307 60.20 16.09 -10.91
C LYS A 307 59.50 17.30 -11.51
N GLY A 308 60.24 18.41 -11.44
CA GLY A 308 60.01 19.70 -12.07
C GLY A 308 61.06 20.67 -11.57
#